data_AF-A0A6J4L7M9-F1
#
_entry.id   AF-A0A6J4L7M9-F1
#
_cell.length_a   1.000
_cell.length_b   1.000
_cell.length_c   1.000
_cell.angle_alpha   90.00
_cell.angle_beta   90.00
_cell.angle_gamma   90.00
#
_symmetry.space_group_name_H-M   'P 1'
#
loop_
_entity.id
_entity.type
_entity.pdbx_description
1 polymer ?
#
loop_
_entity_poly.entity_id
_entity_poly.type
_entity_poly.pdbx_seq_one_letter_code
_entity_poly.pdbx_strand_id
1 'polypeptide(L)'
;FAVSGGVKVNLPMIAAGDVLWLQATYSDGANSYAGFGGNLNQGRTNLFLADAVVDRSGNLRTTEIFNVHAAFLHYWTPQVRQSLFGTYGRIDVANAVQTGFVAGAVALGNVPFTDSEYFQVGSNLIYSPVRDLDIGVEILYREVDPRRRVISAEPAFAGTQRSVGQQDTFEGRFRIQRDF
;
A
#
# COMPACT_ATOMS: atom_id res chain seq x y z
N PHE A 1 3.30 5.88 -18.73
CA PHE A 1 2.37 4.83 -19.18
C PHE A 1 2.21 3.80 -18.07
N ALA A 2 1.22 2.90 -18.18
CA ALA A 2 1.05 1.79 -17.24
C ALA A 2 0.61 0.52 -17.96
N VAL A 3 1.04 -0.63 -17.45
CA VAL A 3 0.67 -1.96 -17.94
C VAL A 3 0.27 -2.80 -16.74
N SER A 4 -0.93 -3.39 -16.82
CA SER A 4 -1.46 -4.28 -15.79
C SER A 4 -1.83 -5.62 -16.40
N GLY A 5 -1.60 -6.68 -15.64
CA GLY A 5 -2.01 -8.02 -15.99
C GLY A 5 -2.49 -8.77 -14.75
N GLY A 6 -3.49 -9.62 -14.91
CA GLY A 6 -3.99 -10.42 -13.82
C GLY A 6 -4.58 -11.73 -14.28
N VAL A 7 -4.59 -12.70 -13.38
CA VAL A 7 -5.16 -14.02 -13.60
C VAL A 7 -6.04 -14.39 -12.41
N LYS A 8 -7.17 -15.01 -12.73
CA LYS A 8 -8.07 -15.63 -11.76
C LYS A 8 -8.06 -17.12 -12.02
N VAL A 9 -7.63 -17.88 -11.02
CA VAL A 9 -7.54 -19.34 -11.07
C VAL A 9 -8.54 -19.92 -10.09
N ASN A 10 -9.51 -20.68 -10.59
CA ASN A 10 -10.39 -21.46 -9.74
C ASN A 10 -9.60 -22.67 -9.22
N LEU A 11 -9.69 -22.93 -7.92
CA LEU A 11 -8.96 -24.02 -7.25
C LEU A 11 -9.92 -25.05 -6.64
N PRO A 12 -10.85 -25.64 -7.43
CA PRO A 12 -11.86 -26.57 -6.91
C PRO A 12 -11.27 -27.85 -6.32
N MET A 13 -9.98 -28.12 -6.57
CA MET A 13 -9.26 -29.25 -6.00
C MET A 13 -8.90 -29.06 -4.51
N ILE A 14 -8.94 -27.83 -3.98
CA ILE A 14 -8.69 -27.55 -2.55
C ILE A 14 -10.03 -27.57 -1.80
N ALA A 15 -10.95 -26.68 -2.17
CA ALA A 15 -12.35 -26.72 -1.76
C ALA A 15 -13.26 -26.15 -2.86
N ALA A 16 -14.53 -26.56 -2.84
CA ALA A 16 -15.50 -26.09 -3.82
C ALA A 16 -15.73 -24.58 -3.68
N GLY A 17 -15.49 -23.84 -4.76
CA GLY A 17 -15.64 -22.37 -4.78
C GLY A 17 -14.36 -21.60 -4.47
N ASP A 18 -13.25 -22.27 -4.17
CA ASP A 18 -11.96 -21.62 -3.92
C ASP A 18 -11.42 -20.92 -5.17
N VAL A 19 -10.83 -19.74 -4.96
CA VAL A 19 -10.27 -18.95 -6.04
C VAL A 19 -9.00 -18.21 -5.61
N LEU A 20 -7.97 -18.27 -6.44
CA LEU A 20 -6.77 -17.45 -6.36
C LEU A 20 -6.81 -16.35 -7.42
N TRP A 21 -6.54 -15.13 -7.01
CA TRP A 21 -6.47 -13.94 -7.85
C TRP A 21 -5.07 -13.36 -7.72
N LEU A 22 -4.41 -13.15 -8.84
CA LEU A 22 -3.10 -12.51 -8.91
C LEU A 22 -3.20 -11.35 -9.89
N GLN A 23 -2.63 -10.21 -9.53
CA GLN A 23 -2.54 -9.04 -10.39
C GLN A 23 -1.18 -8.38 -10.20
N ALA A 24 -0.58 -7.91 -11.27
CA ALA A 24 0.61 -7.07 -11.23
C ALA A 24 0.43 -5.85 -12.13
N THR A 25 0.99 -4.73 -11.73
CA THR A 25 1.02 -3.50 -12.50
C THR A 25 2.43 -2.91 -12.49
N TYR A 26 2.91 -2.51 -13.66
CA TYR A 26 4.06 -1.62 -13.78
C TYR A 26 3.60 -0.28 -14.35
N SER A 27 4.04 0.82 -13.76
CA SER A 27 3.80 2.17 -14.28
C SER A 27 5.07 3.00 -14.33
N ASP A 28 5.16 3.86 -15.32
CA ASP A 28 6.20 4.87 -15.49
C ASP A 28 5.52 6.23 -15.70
N GLY A 29 5.50 7.07 -14.68
CA GLY A 29 4.81 8.35 -14.63
C GLY A 29 3.29 8.26 -14.79
N ALA A 30 2.69 7.23 -14.21
CA ALA A 30 1.24 7.03 -14.18
C ALA A 30 0.85 6.32 -12.86
N ASN A 31 1.24 6.91 -11.73
CA ASN A 31 1.29 6.28 -10.41
C ASN A 31 -0.08 5.71 -9.99
N SER A 32 -1.15 6.45 -10.32
CA SER A 32 -2.53 6.08 -9.98
C SER A 32 -2.96 4.74 -10.57
N TYR A 33 -2.46 4.37 -11.75
CA TYR A 33 -2.75 3.08 -12.37
C TYR A 33 -2.09 1.91 -11.65
N ALA A 34 -0.96 2.14 -10.97
CA ALA A 34 -0.31 1.16 -10.11
C ALA A 34 -0.88 1.10 -8.68
N GLY A 35 -1.96 1.85 -8.40
CA GLY A 35 -2.63 1.86 -7.09
C GLY A 35 -2.05 2.87 -6.09
N PHE A 36 -1.19 3.78 -6.54
CA PHE A 36 -0.55 4.79 -5.68
C PHE A 36 -0.99 6.20 -6.09
N GLY A 37 -1.64 6.91 -5.17
CA GLY A 37 -2.07 8.29 -5.38
C GLY A 37 -0.95 9.31 -5.18
N GLY A 38 -1.31 10.59 -5.06
CA GLY A 38 -0.35 11.69 -4.88
C GLY A 38 0.45 11.66 -3.57
N ASN A 39 0.05 10.81 -2.62
CA ASN A 39 0.75 10.63 -1.35
C ASN A 39 0.67 9.16 -0.89
N LEU A 40 1.75 8.71 -0.26
CA LEU A 40 1.81 7.46 0.48
C LEU A 40 2.00 7.77 1.97
N ASN A 41 0.95 7.50 2.76
CA ASN A 41 0.88 7.85 4.17
C ASN A 41 0.82 6.61 5.05
N GLN A 42 1.65 6.58 6.10
CA GLN A 42 1.65 5.49 7.07
C GLN A 42 2.25 5.98 8.39
N GLY A 43 1.46 5.95 9.46
CA GLY A 43 1.86 6.47 10.76
C GLY A 43 2.34 7.91 10.66
N ARG A 44 3.62 8.15 10.98
CA ARG A 44 4.28 9.46 10.93
C ARG A 44 4.95 9.78 9.60
N THR A 45 4.86 8.88 8.62
CA THR A 45 5.47 9.05 7.29
C THR A 45 4.40 9.55 6.32
N ASN A 46 4.72 10.63 5.59
CA ASN A 46 3.97 11.12 4.45
C ASN A 46 4.97 11.34 3.29
N LEU A 47 4.91 10.46 2.31
CA LEU A 47 5.72 10.57 1.09
C LEU A 47 4.86 11.16 0.00
N PHE A 48 5.34 12.21 -0.62
CA PHE A 48 4.74 12.71 -1.84
C PHE A 48 5.06 11.76 -2.99
N LEU A 49 4.14 11.64 -3.94
CA LEU A 49 4.29 10.85 -5.14
C LEU A 49 3.78 11.68 -6.32
N ALA A 50 4.70 12.12 -7.18
CA ALA A 50 4.36 12.77 -8.42
C ALA A 50 4.53 11.80 -9.59
N ASP A 51 3.71 11.94 -10.64
CA ASP A 51 3.90 11.16 -11.86
C ASP A 51 5.23 11.51 -12.53
N ALA A 52 5.58 12.80 -12.54
CA ALA A 52 6.88 13.26 -13.01
C ALA A 52 7.31 14.55 -12.30
N VAL A 53 8.62 14.75 -12.20
CA VAL A 53 9.26 15.92 -11.59
C VAL A 53 10.39 16.38 -12.49
N VAL A 54 10.59 17.69 -12.60
CA VAL A 54 11.70 18.27 -13.36
C VAL A 54 12.92 18.38 -12.46
N ASP A 55 14.06 17.84 -12.89
CA ASP A 55 15.33 17.94 -12.16
C ASP A 55 15.96 19.35 -12.27
N ARG A 56 17.02 19.60 -11.50
CA ARG A 56 17.72 20.90 -11.51
C ARG A 56 18.32 21.26 -12.87
N SER A 57 18.51 20.28 -13.75
CA SER A 57 19.02 20.45 -15.10
C SER A 57 17.90 20.64 -16.13
N GLY A 58 16.64 20.66 -15.71
CA GLY A 58 15.48 20.83 -16.59
C GLY A 58 14.99 19.54 -17.23
N ASN A 59 15.53 18.37 -16.88
CA ASN A 59 15.07 17.11 -17.45
C ASN A 59 13.87 16.57 -16.68
N LEU A 60 12.90 16.05 -17.42
CA LEU A 60 11.76 15.36 -16.84
C LEU A 60 12.19 14.00 -16.29
N ARG A 61 11.84 13.72 -15.03
CA ARG A 61 12.03 12.44 -14.35
C ARG A 61 10.68 11.89 -13.95
N THR A 62 10.36 10.72 -14.44
CA THR A 62 9.13 10.01 -14.08
C THR A 62 9.34 9.15 -12.84
N THR A 63 8.25 8.82 -12.15
CA THR A 63 8.24 7.84 -11.07
C THR A 63 7.84 6.48 -11.61
N GLU A 64 8.65 5.48 -11.30
CA GLU A 64 8.38 4.09 -11.69
C GLU A 64 7.78 3.33 -10.51
N ILE A 65 6.74 2.55 -10.77
CA ILE A 65 6.10 1.75 -9.73
C ILE A 65 5.86 0.34 -10.24
N PHE A 66 6.30 -0.64 -9.45
CA PHE A 66 5.92 -2.03 -9.60
C PHE A 66 5.02 -2.44 -8.45
N ASN A 67 3.82 -2.91 -8.74
CA ASN A 67 2.84 -3.38 -7.77
C ASN A 67 2.44 -4.82 -8.08
N VAL A 68 2.32 -5.64 -7.05
CA VAL A 68 1.73 -6.98 -7.14
C VAL A 68 0.71 -7.16 -6.02
N HIS A 69 -0.43 -7.74 -6.37
CA HIS A 69 -1.50 -8.08 -5.47
C HIS A 69 -1.88 -9.55 -5.64
N ALA A 70 -2.09 -10.23 -4.51
CA ALA A 70 -2.56 -11.60 -4.47
C ALA A 70 -3.72 -11.70 -3.48
N ALA A 71 -4.78 -12.41 -3.85
CA ALA A 71 -5.90 -12.70 -2.98
C ALA A 71 -6.35 -14.15 -3.18
N PHE A 72 -6.51 -14.88 -2.09
CA PHE A 72 -6.99 -16.25 -2.05
C PHE A 72 -8.27 -16.31 -1.22
N LEU A 73 -9.33 -16.84 -1.81
CA LEU A 73 -10.59 -17.14 -1.14
C LEU A 73 -10.66 -18.65 -0.91
N HIS A 74 -10.86 -19.03 0.35
CA HIS A 74 -11.01 -20.41 0.79
C HIS A 74 -12.34 -20.63 1.51
N TYR A 75 -13.04 -21.70 1.16
CA TYR A 75 -14.25 -22.16 1.85
C TYR A 75 -13.92 -23.35 2.75
N TRP A 76 -13.87 -23.08 4.06
CA TRP A 76 -13.72 -24.14 5.08
C TRP A 76 -15.00 -24.99 5.17
N THR A 77 -16.15 -24.31 5.10
CA THR A 77 -17.48 -24.91 4.97
C THR A 77 -18.33 -23.98 4.10
N PRO A 78 -19.53 -24.41 3.64
CA PRO A 78 -20.44 -23.50 2.93
C PRO A 78 -20.84 -22.25 3.73
N GLN A 79 -20.69 -22.29 5.06
CA GLN A 79 -21.02 -21.19 5.97
C GLN A 79 -19.78 -20.41 6.43
N VAL A 80 -18.57 -20.91 6.23
CA VAL A 80 -17.33 -20.29 6.73
C VAL A 80 -16.37 -20.08 5.56
N ARG A 81 -16.15 -18.81 5.20
CA ARG A 81 -15.23 -18.41 4.14
C ARG A 81 -14.14 -17.51 4.69
N GLN A 82 -12.93 -17.67 4.17
CA GLN A 82 -11.79 -16.84 4.52
C GLN A 82 -11.15 -16.27 3.26
N SER A 83 -10.88 -14.97 3.25
CA SER A 83 -10.05 -14.33 2.24
C SER A 83 -8.70 -13.96 2.86
N LEU A 84 -7.61 -14.46 2.29
CA LEU A 84 -6.25 -14.03 2.58
C LEU A 84 -5.78 -13.17 1.41
N PHE A 85 -5.22 -12.00 1.67
CA PHE A 85 -4.76 -11.11 0.61
C PHE A 85 -3.48 -10.39 1.01
N GLY A 86 -2.72 -9.96 0.01
CA GLY A 86 -1.53 -9.16 0.22
C GLY A 86 -1.16 -8.35 -1.02
N THR A 87 -0.46 -7.25 -0.77
CA THR A 87 0.02 -6.33 -1.78
C THR A 87 1.46 -5.97 -1.47
N TYR A 88 2.32 -6.02 -2.47
CA TYR A 88 3.67 -5.45 -2.42
C TYR A 88 3.80 -4.40 -3.52
N GLY A 89 4.40 -3.27 -3.17
CA GLY A 89 4.69 -2.19 -4.09
C GLY A 89 6.10 -1.67 -3.91
N ARG A 90 6.81 -1.45 -5.01
CA ARG A 90 8.07 -0.73 -5.03
C ARG A 90 7.89 0.53 -5.86
N ILE A 91 8.25 1.66 -5.27
CA ILE A 91 8.23 2.97 -5.88
C ILE A 91 9.68 3.40 -6.04
N ASP A 92 10.09 3.60 -7.29
CA ASP A 92 11.43 4.05 -7.66
C ASP A 92 11.32 5.48 -8.22
N VAL A 93 12.10 6.38 -7.64
CA VAL A 93 12.17 7.80 -7.97
C VAL A 93 13.59 8.13 -8.41
N ALA A 94 13.77 8.92 -9.46
CA ALA A 94 15.10 9.26 -9.93
C ALA A 94 15.94 9.99 -8.85
N ASN A 95 17.15 9.49 -8.57
CA ASN A 95 18.06 10.03 -7.56
C ASN A 95 18.26 11.57 -7.62
N ALA A 96 18.22 12.16 -8.82
CA ALA A 96 18.41 13.60 -9.04
C ALA A 96 17.33 14.49 -8.42
N VAL A 97 16.13 13.95 -8.17
CA VAL A 97 14.97 14.69 -7.62
C VAL A 97 14.59 14.24 -6.21
N GLN A 98 15.25 13.21 -5.68
CA GLN A 98 14.92 12.72 -4.35
C GLN A 98 15.25 13.75 -3.27
N THR A 99 14.35 13.86 -2.29
CA THR A 99 14.48 14.69 -1.10
C THR A 99 14.52 13.79 0.13
N GLY A 100 15.23 14.23 1.17
CA GLY A 100 15.42 13.44 2.40
C GLY A 100 15.67 14.32 3.61
N PHE A 101 15.76 13.71 4.78
CA PHE A 101 16.08 14.44 6.01
C PHE A 101 17.54 14.92 5.99
N VAL A 102 17.75 16.23 6.15
CA VAL A 102 19.08 16.84 6.35
C VAL A 102 19.15 17.39 7.77
N ALA A 103 20.03 16.81 8.60
CA ALA A 103 20.22 17.25 9.98
C ALA A 103 20.76 18.69 10.02
N GLY A 104 20.12 19.58 10.78
CA GLY A 104 20.56 20.97 10.99
C GLY A 104 20.08 21.99 9.93
N ALA A 105 19.30 21.56 8.93
CA ALA A 105 18.66 22.49 7.99
C ALA A 105 17.26 22.87 8.48
N VAL A 106 17.04 24.17 8.79
CA VAL A 106 15.70 24.71 9.07
C VAL A 106 14.98 24.96 7.74
N ALA A 107 13.78 24.40 7.63
CA ALA A 107 12.98 24.18 6.44
C ALA A 107 12.69 25.38 5.52
N LEU A 108 12.81 25.15 4.21
CA LEU A 108 11.83 25.58 3.22
C LEU A 108 11.51 24.38 2.31
N GLY A 109 10.29 23.85 2.41
CA GLY A 109 9.73 22.94 1.39
C GLY A 109 10.22 21.49 1.37
N ASN A 110 10.67 20.92 2.51
CA ASN A 110 11.01 19.50 2.60
C ASN A 110 9.76 18.61 2.56
N VAL A 111 9.20 18.42 1.36
CA VAL A 111 8.22 17.38 1.08
C VAL A 111 9.01 16.10 0.76
N PRO A 112 8.92 15.02 1.59
CA PRO A 112 9.65 13.80 1.33
C PRO A 112 9.25 13.18 -0.02
N PHE A 113 10.22 12.99 -0.90
CA PHE A 113 10.08 12.41 -2.22
C PHE A 113 11.27 11.48 -2.44
N THR A 114 11.08 10.18 -2.26
CA THR A 114 12.15 9.19 -2.21
C THR A 114 11.65 7.85 -2.70
N ASP A 115 12.57 6.96 -3.07
CA ASP A 115 12.24 5.55 -3.24
C ASP A 115 11.53 5.02 -2.01
N SER A 116 10.55 4.15 -2.22
CA SER A 116 9.81 3.56 -1.11
C SER A 116 9.28 2.18 -1.44
N GLU A 117 9.05 1.40 -0.38
CA GLU A 117 8.38 0.12 -0.44
C GLU A 117 7.07 0.18 0.33
N TYR A 118 6.08 -0.51 -0.20
CA TYR A 118 4.76 -0.69 0.38
C TYR A 118 4.50 -2.16 0.56
N PHE A 119 4.09 -2.57 1.75
CA PHE A 119 3.65 -3.93 2.01
C PHE A 119 2.33 -3.91 2.76
N GLN A 120 1.41 -4.79 2.36
CA GLN A 120 0.14 -4.97 3.03
C GLN A 120 -0.21 -6.45 3.02
N VAL A 121 -0.69 -6.97 4.13
CA VAL A 121 -1.24 -8.32 4.22
C VAL A 121 -2.43 -8.31 5.15
N GLY A 122 -3.46 -9.07 4.81
CA GLY A 122 -4.68 -9.14 5.61
C GLY A 122 -5.41 -10.45 5.44
N SER A 123 -6.25 -10.73 6.43
CA SER A 123 -7.13 -11.89 6.43
C SER A 123 -8.51 -11.47 6.90
N ASN A 124 -9.54 -11.87 6.17
CA ASN A 124 -10.93 -11.67 6.53
C ASN A 124 -11.62 -13.03 6.64
N LEU A 125 -12.18 -13.35 7.81
CA LEU A 125 -12.95 -14.56 8.08
C LEU A 125 -14.42 -14.18 8.26
N ILE A 126 -15.29 -14.79 7.46
CA ILE A 126 -16.74 -14.56 7.51
C ILE A 126 -17.44 -15.88 7.82
N TYR A 127 -18.29 -15.84 8.84
CA TYR A 127 -19.23 -16.89 9.21
C TYR A 127 -20.66 -16.43 8.91
N SER A 128 -21.38 -17.23 8.11
CA SER A 128 -22.77 -17.02 7.71
C SER A 128 -23.65 -18.13 8.28
N PRO A 129 -24.06 -18.06 9.56
CA PRO A 129 -24.84 -19.11 10.22
C PRO A 129 -26.18 -19.39 9.53
N VAL A 130 -26.82 -18.33 9.04
CA VAL A 130 -28.05 -18.38 8.27
C VAL A 130 -27.89 -17.51 7.03
N ARG A 131 -28.82 -17.66 6.08
CA ARG A 131 -28.90 -16.76 4.94
C ARG A 131 -29.05 -15.31 5.43
N ASP A 132 -28.38 -14.40 4.73
CA ASP A 132 -28.49 -12.95 4.95
C ASP A 132 -27.98 -12.47 6.33
N LEU A 133 -27.20 -13.27 7.05
CA LEU A 133 -26.49 -12.87 8.25
C LEU A 133 -25.00 -13.20 8.13
N ASP A 134 -24.15 -12.18 8.11
CA ASP A 134 -22.70 -12.30 8.05
C ASP A 134 -22.05 -11.77 9.33
N ILE A 135 -21.23 -12.60 9.97
CA ILE A 135 -20.35 -12.22 11.08
C ILE A 135 -18.92 -12.30 10.57
N GLY A 136 -18.21 -11.17 10.60
CA GLY A 136 -16.88 -11.02 10.02
C GLY A 136 -15.84 -10.52 11.03
N VAL A 137 -14.65 -11.10 10.96
CA VAL A 137 -13.43 -10.59 11.62
C VAL A 137 -12.38 -10.37 10.56
N GLU A 138 -11.74 -9.22 10.58
CA GLU A 138 -10.64 -8.86 9.69
C GLU A 138 -9.45 -8.35 10.49
N ILE A 139 -8.26 -8.77 10.05
CA ILE A 139 -6.98 -8.23 10.49
C ILE A 139 -6.22 -7.74 9.29
N LEU A 140 -5.54 -6.61 9.45
CA LEU A 140 -4.75 -5.98 8.42
C LEU A 140 -3.45 -5.47 9.01
N TYR A 141 -2.35 -5.81 8.35
CA TYR A 141 -1.04 -5.24 8.59
C TYR A 141 -0.60 -4.48 7.35
N ARG A 142 -0.06 -3.29 7.56
CA ARG A 142 0.46 -2.44 6.49
C ARG A 142 1.76 -1.78 6.92
N GLU A 143 2.67 -1.66 5.97
CA GLU A 143 3.99 -1.08 6.15
C GLU A 143 4.35 -0.19 4.97
N VAL A 144 5.03 0.91 5.27
CA VAL A 144 5.70 1.78 4.30
C VAL A 144 7.14 1.99 4.76
N ASP A 145 8.09 1.64 3.89
CA ASP A 145 9.50 1.93 4.09
C ASP A 145 9.97 2.99 3.08
N PRO A 146 10.32 4.22 3.51
CA PRO A 146 10.92 5.24 2.66
C PRO A 146 12.38 4.94 2.22
N ARG A 147 12.94 3.75 2.52
CA ARG A 147 14.32 3.29 2.24
C ARG A 147 15.44 4.17 2.81
N ARG A 148 15.09 5.30 3.41
CA ARG A 148 15.94 6.27 4.09
C ARG A 148 15.12 7.02 5.13
N ARG A 149 15.81 7.75 5.99
CA ARG A 149 15.12 8.63 6.95
C ARG A 149 14.51 9.83 6.24
N VAL A 150 13.23 10.07 6.49
CA VAL A 150 12.46 11.22 5.98
C VAL A 150 12.00 12.08 7.15
N ILE A 151 11.58 13.30 6.85
CA ILE A 151 11.00 14.19 7.86
C ILE A 151 9.65 13.61 8.32
N SER A 152 9.44 13.60 9.63
CA SER A 152 8.16 13.22 10.24
C SER A 152 7.07 14.18 9.77
N ALA A 153 5.89 13.63 9.46
CA ALA A 153 4.68 14.41 9.22
C ALA A 153 4.14 15.09 10.48
N GLU A 154 4.69 14.78 11.67
CA GLU A 154 4.35 15.46 12.91
C GLU A 154 4.83 16.92 12.93
N PRO A 155 4.10 17.84 13.61
CA PRO A 155 4.54 19.21 13.80
C PRO A 155 5.94 19.27 14.44
N ALA A 156 6.75 20.23 13.99
CA ALA A 156 8.05 20.48 14.62
C ALA A 156 7.85 20.90 16.09
N PHE A 157 8.56 20.24 17.00
CA PHE A 157 8.55 20.61 18.41
C PHE A 157 9.71 21.56 18.69
N ALA A 158 9.42 22.77 19.21
CA ALA A 158 10.41 23.80 19.49
C ALA A 158 11.37 24.08 18.31
N GLY A 159 10.83 24.10 17.07
CA GLY A 159 11.61 24.33 15.85
C GLY A 159 12.47 23.14 15.38
N THR A 160 12.46 22.02 16.09
CA THR A 160 13.20 20.82 15.71
C THR A 160 12.31 19.84 14.95
N GLN A 161 12.65 19.56 13.69
CA GLN A 161 12.02 18.49 12.92
C GLN A 161 12.60 17.13 13.30
N ARG A 162 11.71 16.14 13.48
CA ARG A 162 12.09 14.75 13.71
C ARG A 162 12.19 14.02 12.38
N SER A 163 13.03 12.98 12.34
CA SER A 163 13.03 12.04 11.23
C SER A 163 12.39 10.71 11.61
N VAL A 164 11.78 10.08 10.63
CA VAL A 164 11.16 8.76 10.71
C VAL A 164 11.70 7.88 9.60
N GLY A 165 11.64 6.56 9.80
CA GLY A 165 11.99 5.58 8.78
C GLY A 165 10.74 4.78 8.40
N GLN A 166 10.90 3.47 8.28
CA GLN A 166 9.81 2.52 8.15
C GLN A 166 8.73 2.74 9.21
N GLN A 167 7.47 2.67 8.78
CA GLN A 167 6.30 2.79 9.63
C GLN A 167 5.34 1.66 9.31
N ASP A 168 4.79 1.06 10.35
CA ASP A 168 3.80 0.00 10.25
C ASP A 168 2.49 0.37 10.97
N THR A 169 1.42 -0.33 10.63
CA THR A 169 0.14 -0.25 11.34
C THR A 169 -0.56 -1.59 11.29
N PHE A 170 -1.16 -1.91 12.43
CA PHE A 170 -2.06 -3.02 12.59
C PHE A 170 -3.49 -2.50 12.78
N GLU A 171 -4.42 -3.05 12.02
CA GLU A 171 -5.85 -2.74 12.08
C GLU A 171 -6.63 -4.03 12.28
N GLY A 172 -7.63 -3.97 13.16
CA GLY A 172 -8.57 -5.05 13.39
C GLY A 172 -10.00 -4.54 13.24
N ARG A 173 -10.85 -5.30 12.56
CA ARG A 173 -12.25 -4.96 12.36
C ARG A 173 -13.14 -6.15 12.69
N PHE A 174 -14.18 -5.89 13.46
CA PHE A 174 -15.29 -6.82 13.68
C PHE A 174 -16.56 -6.24 13.06
N ARG A 175 -17.32 -7.07 12.34
CA ARG A 175 -18.57 -6.66 11.68
C ARG A 175 -19.64 -7.72 11.87
N ILE A 176 -20.86 -7.28 12.14
CA ILE A 176 -22.08 -8.08 11.99
C ILE A 176 -22.97 -7.33 11.01
N GLN A 177 -23.42 -8.01 9.95
CA GLN A 177 -24.32 -7.45 8.95
C GLN A 177 -25.50 -8.40 8.74
N ARG A 178 -26.70 -7.83 8.68
CA ARG A 178 -27.91 -8.56 8.34
C ARG A 178 -28.67 -7.80 7.26
N ASP A 179 -29.03 -8.50 6.20
CA ASP A 179 -29.86 -7.98 5.13
C ASP A 179 -31.30 -8.52 5.31
N PHE A 180 -32.31 -7.73 4.92
CA PHE A 180 -33.74 -7.99 5.16
C PHE A 180 -34.55 -7.98 3.87
#